data_AF-A0A367YY60-F1
#
_entry.id   AF-A0A367YY60-F1
#
_cell.length_a   1.000
_cell.length_b   1.000
_cell.length_c   1.000
_cell.angle_alpha   90.00
_cell.angle_beta   90.00
_cell.angle_gamma   90.00
#
_symmetry.space_group_name_H-M   'P 1'
#
loop_
_entity.id
_entity.type
_entity.pdbx_description
1 polymer ?
#
loop_
_entity_poly.entity_id
_entity_poly.type
_entity_poly.pdbx_seq_one_letter_code
_entity_poly.pdbx_strand_id
1 'polypeptide(L)'
;MSPTPRRQLLTLLACLTALTLLPLSTGPAAAGEPDDFTALAEEVTRFTTTDADGRPVFDAEAAAAAGASPEVLEAGRLVPAAGRIGAATTAGELRTADGIPVWGNWCGPGHGSGEPVDTLDTLCMHHDLCYRERGYFDCACDARLKAEIARHADRMATGERLMAAAITAAFSVIPCVP
;
A
#
# COMPACT_ATOMS: atom_id res chain seq x y z
N MET A 1 -50.49 57.06 -40.40
CA MET A 1 -49.43 57.68 -39.59
C MET A 1 -48.19 56.82 -39.64
N SER A 2 -47.22 57.20 -40.49
CA SER A 2 -45.80 56.87 -40.28
C SER A 2 -45.24 57.87 -39.26
N PRO A 3 -44.17 57.54 -38.50
CA PRO A 3 -42.82 57.63 -39.07
C PRO A 3 -41.87 56.47 -38.73
N THR A 4 -40.96 56.26 -39.69
CA THR A 4 -39.64 55.61 -39.70
C THR A 4 -38.62 56.29 -38.76
N PRO A 5 -37.30 55.99 -38.82
CA PRO A 5 -36.59 54.84 -38.24
C PRO A 5 -35.45 55.31 -37.31
N ARG A 6 -34.78 54.43 -36.54
CA ARG A 6 -33.43 54.75 -36.05
C ARG A 6 -32.46 53.59 -36.22
N ARG A 7 -31.61 53.78 -37.24
CA ARG A 7 -30.30 53.15 -37.43
C ARG A 7 -29.39 53.53 -36.27
N GLN A 8 -28.88 52.54 -35.54
CA GLN A 8 -27.60 52.56 -34.82
C GLN A 8 -27.24 51.08 -34.62
N LEU A 9 -26.03 50.57 -34.79
CA LEU A 9 -24.78 51.02 -35.37
C LEU A 9 -24.05 49.68 -35.51
N LEU A 10 -23.56 49.35 -36.71
CA LEU A 10 -22.69 48.19 -36.90
C LEU A 10 -21.44 48.40 -36.03
N THR A 11 -21.34 47.70 -34.91
CA THR A 11 -20.07 47.53 -34.21
C THR A 11 -19.51 46.18 -34.64
N LEU A 12 -18.66 46.21 -35.67
CA LEU A 12 -17.73 45.14 -35.96
C LEU A 12 -16.88 44.90 -34.70
N LEU A 13 -17.22 43.89 -33.91
CA LEU A 13 -16.27 43.33 -32.96
C LEU A 13 -15.62 42.13 -33.65
N ALA A 14 -14.49 42.42 -34.30
CA ALA A 14 -13.55 41.40 -34.74
C ALA A 14 -13.06 40.64 -33.50
N CYS A 15 -13.73 39.54 -33.14
CA CYS A 15 -13.11 38.53 -32.29
C CYS A 15 -12.00 37.88 -33.12
N LEU A 16 -10.79 38.40 -32.97
CA LEU A 16 -9.55 37.68 -33.25
C LEU A 16 -9.67 36.34 -32.53
N THR A 17 -10.02 35.29 -33.27
CA THR A 17 -9.81 33.91 -32.83
C THR A 17 -8.31 33.72 -32.73
N ALA A 18 -7.76 33.97 -31.54
CA ALA A 18 -6.44 33.49 -31.19
C ALA A 18 -6.50 31.97 -31.27
N LEU A 19 -6.10 31.45 -32.44
CA LEU A 19 -5.83 30.05 -32.67
C LEU A 19 -4.59 29.72 -31.82
N THR A 20 -4.83 29.44 -30.54
CA THR A 20 -3.81 28.94 -29.64
C THR A 20 -3.46 27.54 -30.14
N LEU A 21 -2.30 27.43 -30.79
CA LEU A 21 -1.60 26.17 -30.95
C LEU A 21 -1.33 25.63 -29.54
N LEU A 22 -2.24 24.80 -29.01
CA LEU A 22 -1.91 23.97 -27.85
C LEU A 22 -0.85 22.97 -28.33
N PRO A 23 0.37 22.99 -27.77
CA PRO A 23 1.28 21.88 -27.99
C PRO A 23 0.57 20.62 -27.46
N LEU A 24 0.56 19.55 -28.25
CA LEU A 24 0.26 18.21 -27.72
C LEU A 24 1.31 17.92 -26.66
N SER A 25 0.95 18.16 -25.40
CA SER A 25 1.71 17.72 -24.25
C SER A 25 1.65 16.21 -24.26
N THR A 26 2.73 15.58 -24.69
CA THR A 26 3.03 14.19 -24.32
C THR A 26 3.45 14.24 -22.86
N GLY A 27 2.46 14.33 -21.98
CA GLY A 27 2.68 14.11 -20.56
C GLY A 27 3.20 12.69 -20.33
N PRO A 28 4.02 12.46 -19.30
CA PRO A 28 4.37 11.11 -18.89
C PRO A 28 3.08 10.32 -18.65
N ALA A 29 3.06 9.06 -19.07
CA ALA A 29 1.93 8.16 -18.87
C ALA A 29 1.39 8.33 -17.45
N ALA A 30 0.12 8.74 -17.33
CA ALA A 30 -0.55 8.80 -16.05
C ALA A 30 -0.35 7.43 -15.39
N ALA A 31 0.21 7.42 -14.17
CA ALA A 31 0.02 6.29 -13.29
C ALA A 31 -1.48 6.02 -13.27
N GLY A 32 -1.90 4.83 -13.71
CA GLY A 32 -3.30 4.44 -13.64
C GLY A 32 -3.78 4.56 -12.20
N GLU A 33 -5.09 4.77 -12.01
CA GLU A 33 -5.70 4.67 -10.68
C GLU A 33 -5.23 3.36 -10.02
N PRO A 34 -4.84 3.39 -8.73
CA PRO A 34 -4.38 2.19 -8.04
C PRO A 34 -5.48 1.12 -8.09
N ASP A 35 -5.08 -0.14 -8.27
CA ASP A 35 -6.02 -1.24 -8.08
C ASP A 35 -6.57 -1.24 -6.65
N ASP A 36 -7.70 -1.91 -6.43
CA ASP A 36 -8.40 -1.91 -5.14
C ASP A 36 -7.51 -2.36 -3.97
N PHE A 37 -6.54 -3.25 -4.21
CA PHE A 37 -5.62 -3.70 -3.15
C PHE A 37 -4.57 -2.63 -2.87
N THR A 38 -3.98 -2.06 -3.91
CA THR A 38 -3.00 -0.98 -3.80
C THR A 38 -3.61 0.21 -3.05
N ALA A 39 -4.85 0.59 -3.37
CA ALA A 39 -5.58 1.65 -2.67
C ALA A 39 -5.78 1.32 -1.18
N LEU A 40 -6.21 0.10 -0.86
CA LEU A 40 -6.34 -0.38 0.52
C LEU A 40 -5.00 -0.30 1.27
N ALA A 41 -3.92 -0.83 0.70
CA ALA A 41 -2.61 -0.86 1.34
C ALA A 41 -2.02 0.54 1.55
N GLU A 42 -2.20 1.45 0.58
CA GLU A 42 -1.80 2.85 0.69
C GLU A 42 -2.58 3.58 1.79
N GLU A 43 -3.88 3.34 1.89
CA GLU A 43 -4.72 3.96 2.93
C GLU A 43 -4.39 3.42 4.32
N VAL A 44 -4.12 2.13 4.48
CA VAL A 44 -3.61 1.56 5.75
C VAL A 44 -2.25 2.16 6.10
N THR A 45 -1.35 2.28 5.12
CA THR A 45 -0.01 2.87 5.31
C THR A 45 -0.08 4.32 5.75
N ARG A 46 -1.04 5.09 5.22
CA ARG A 46 -1.24 6.52 5.57
C ARG A 46 -1.42 6.76 7.07
N PHE A 47 -2.04 5.82 7.79
CA PHE A 47 -2.27 5.93 9.24
C PHE A 47 -1.34 5.02 10.04
N THR A 48 -0.30 4.48 9.41
CA THR A 48 0.69 3.63 10.06
C THR A 48 1.98 4.41 10.30
N THR A 49 2.51 4.33 11.51
CA THR A 49 3.82 4.90 11.89
C THR A 49 4.61 3.88 12.71
N THR A 50 5.79 4.22 13.23
CA THR A 50 6.53 3.38 14.18
C THR A 50 6.50 3.99 15.58
N ASP A 51 6.38 3.14 16.61
CA ASP A 51 6.56 3.55 18.00
C ASP A 51 8.06 3.78 18.34
N ALA A 52 8.35 4.09 19.61
CA ALA A 52 9.71 4.34 20.08
C ALA A 52 10.64 3.10 19.96
N ASP A 53 10.08 1.89 19.90
CA ASP A 53 10.80 0.65 19.72
C ASP A 53 10.93 0.25 18.24
N GLY A 54 10.49 1.13 17.32
CA GLY A 54 10.52 0.88 15.87
C GLY A 54 9.44 -0.09 15.40
N ARG A 55 8.44 -0.42 16.24
CA ARG A 55 7.36 -1.34 15.87
C ARG A 55 6.25 -0.58 15.15
N PRO A 56 5.67 -1.13 14.08
CA PRO A 56 4.61 -0.44 13.36
C PRO A 56 3.33 -0.39 14.21
N VAL A 57 2.72 0.79 14.26
CA VAL A 57 1.46 1.08 14.96
C VAL A 57 0.50 1.77 14.01
N PHE A 58 -0.78 1.40 14.09
CA PHE A 58 -1.85 1.98 13.29
C PHE A 58 -2.70 2.92 14.14
N ASP A 59 -2.87 4.16 13.71
CA ASP A 59 -3.73 5.16 14.36
C ASP A 59 -5.19 4.97 13.92
N ALA A 60 -5.88 4.03 14.58
CA ALA A 60 -7.27 3.71 14.28
C ALA A 60 -8.23 4.88 14.56
N GLU A 61 -7.91 5.75 15.52
CA GLU A 61 -8.75 6.91 15.83
C GLU A 61 -8.65 7.96 14.72
N ALA A 62 -7.43 8.28 14.27
CA ALA A 62 -7.22 9.18 13.14
C ALA A 62 -7.81 8.62 11.84
N ALA A 63 -7.64 7.33 11.58
CA ALA A 63 -8.24 6.66 10.41
C ALA A 63 -9.77 6.77 10.44
N ALA A 64 -10.40 6.47 11.57
CA ALA A 64 -11.86 6.59 11.71
C ALA A 64 -12.34 8.05 11.58
N ALA A 65 -11.62 9.01 12.18
CA ALA A 65 -11.93 10.44 12.06
C ALA A 65 -11.78 10.95 10.62
N ALA A 66 -10.90 10.36 9.82
CA ALA A 66 -10.72 10.65 8.41
C ALA A 66 -11.74 9.95 7.49
N GLY A 67 -12.63 9.12 8.04
CA GLY A 67 -13.65 8.40 7.28
C GLY A 67 -13.12 7.15 6.57
N ALA A 68 -12.05 6.54 7.07
CA ALA A 68 -11.51 5.30 6.53
C ALA A 68 -12.56 4.19 6.49
N SER A 69 -12.48 3.34 5.47
CA SER A 69 -13.42 2.23 5.29
C SER A 69 -13.30 1.19 6.41
N PRO A 70 -14.35 0.37 6.65
CA PRO A 70 -14.24 -0.76 7.57
C PRO A 70 -13.09 -1.72 7.22
N GLU A 71 -12.77 -1.88 5.94
CA GLU A 71 -11.69 -2.73 5.46
C GLU A 71 -10.32 -2.17 5.86
N VAL A 72 -10.11 -0.85 5.74
CA VAL A 72 -8.90 -0.16 6.19
C VAL A 72 -8.72 -0.28 7.71
N LEU A 73 -9.81 -0.08 8.47
CA LEU A 73 -9.76 -0.22 9.93
C LEU A 73 -9.43 -1.64 10.36
N GLU A 74 -9.94 -2.64 9.65
CA GLU A 74 -9.67 -4.04 9.95
C GLU A 74 -8.23 -4.44 9.59
N ALA A 75 -7.76 -4.11 8.39
CA ALA A 75 -6.37 -4.32 7.99
C ALA A 75 -5.41 -3.57 8.93
N GLY A 76 -5.72 -2.32 9.28
CA GLY A 76 -4.92 -1.51 10.19
C GLY A 76 -4.73 -2.14 11.57
N ARG A 77 -5.76 -2.81 12.12
CA ARG A 77 -5.65 -3.54 13.40
C ARG A 77 -4.67 -4.72 13.35
N LEU A 78 -4.37 -5.25 12.16
CA LEU A 78 -3.42 -6.35 11.96
C LEU A 78 -1.96 -5.88 11.86
N VAL A 79 -1.72 -4.57 11.66
CA VAL A 79 -0.36 -4.00 11.47
C VAL A 79 0.62 -4.38 12.58
N PRO A 80 0.28 -4.33 13.89
CA PRO A 80 1.21 -4.75 14.94
C PRO A 80 1.60 -6.24 14.87
N ALA A 81 0.71 -7.10 14.36
CA ALA A 81 1.03 -8.50 14.15
C ALA A 81 1.92 -8.69 12.92
N ALA A 82 1.58 -8.01 11.82
CA ALA A 82 2.37 -8.01 10.59
C ALA A 82 3.81 -7.52 10.80
N GLY A 83 4.01 -6.51 11.66
CA GLY A 83 5.34 -6.01 12.03
C GLY A 83 6.25 -7.04 12.70
N ARG A 84 5.69 -8.13 13.24
CA ARG A 84 6.50 -9.22 13.83
C ARG A 84 7.22 -10.03 12.76
N ILE A 85 6.73 -10.08 11.52
CA ILE A 85 7.38 -10.82 10.42
C ILE A 85 8.81 -10.29 10.18
N GLY A 86 8.97 -8.97 10.19
CA GLY A 86 10.28 -8.33 10.09
C GLY A 86 11.09 -8.36 11.38
N ALA A 87 10.48 -8.67 12.54
CA ALA A 87 11.17 -8.63 13.81
C ALA A 87 12.17 -9.79 13.91
N ALA A 88 13.43 -9.56 13.54
CA ALA A 88 14.52 -10.39 14.04
C ALA A 88 14.47 -10.28 15.56
N THR A 89 14.20 -11.41 16.24
CA THR A 89 14.13 -11.50 17.70
C THR A 89 15.27 -10.67 18.29
N THR A 90 14.97 -9.52 18.88
CA THR A 90 15.91 -8.88 19.79
C THR A 90 16.21 -9.93 20.85
N ALA A 91 17.50 -10.21 21.03
CA ALA A 91 17.98 -11.33 21.82
C ALA A 91 17.27 -11.40 23.20
N GLY A 92 16.32 -12.33 23.36
CA GLY A 92 15.74 -12.68 24.65
C GLY A 92 14.24 -12.93 24.70
N GLU A 93 13.41 -12.27 23.88
CA GLU A 93 11.96 -12.36 24.05
C GLU A 93 11.33 -13.31 23.00
N LEU A 94 10.96 -14.51 23.45
CA LEU A 94 10.35 -15.62 22.70
C LEU A 94 11.18 -16.25 21.57
N ARG A 95 12.16 -17.08 21.98
CA ARG A 95 12.52 -18.28 21.21
C ARG A 95 11.66 -19.45 21.67
N THR A 96 10.42 -19.52 21.20
CA THR A 96 9.72 -20.81 21.12
C THR A 96 10.46 -21.66 20.07
N ALA A 97 10.53 -22.97 20.26
CA ALA A 97 11.15 -23.86 19.27
C ALA A 97 10.46 -23.79 17.90
N ASP A 98 9.24 -23.25 17.85
CA ASP A 98 8.32 -23.26 16.71
C ASP A 98 8.06 -21.87 16.10
N GLY A 99 8.81 -20.82 16.48
CA GLY A 99 8.60 -19.45 15.96
C GLY A 99 7.32 -18.76 16.46
N ILE A 100 7.03 -17.57 15.92
CA ILE A 100 5.78 -16.83 16.18
C ILE A 100 4.93 -16.84 14.89
N PRO A 101 3.85 -17.64 14.82
CA PRO A 101 3.00 -17.65 13.64
C PRO A 101 2.19 -16.36 13.56
N VAL A 102 2.31 -15.65 12.44
CA VAL A 102 1.49 -14.49 12.09
C VAL A 102 0.40 -14.90 11.10
N TRP A 103 0.75 -15.72 10.10
CA TRP A 103 -0.18 -16.25 9.11
C TRP A 103 0.38 -17.55 8.51
N GLY A 104 -0.49 -18.54 8.31
CA GLY A 104 -0.12 -19.81 7.66
C GLY A 104 1.07 -20.52 8.31
N ASN A 105 1.89 -21.17 7.48
CA ASN A 105 3.07 -21.95 7.84
C ASN A 105 4.39 -21.16 7.73
N TRP A 106 4.36 -19.97 7.13
CA TRP A 106 5.55 -19.21 6.75
C TRP A 106 5.59 -17.76 7.20
N CYS A 107 4.47 -17.07 7.39
CA CYS A 107 4.54 -15.69 7.85
C CYS A 107 4.84 -15.65 9.35
N GLY A 108 6.05 -15.22 9.75
CA GLY A 108 6.40 -14.91 11.13
C GLY A 108 7.84 -15.22 11.52
N PRO A 109 8.39 -14.55 12.54
CA PRO A 109 9.79 -14.69 12.91
C PRO A 109 10.03 -16.07 13.54
N GLY A 110 11.00 -16.80 12.98
CA GLY A 110 11.30 -18.18 13.38
C GLY A 110 10.24 -19.20 12.95
N HIS A 111 9.23 -18.78 12.19
CA HIS A 111 8.28 -19.63 11.47
C HIS A 111 8.86 -19.94 10.07
N GLY A 112 8.23 -20.79 9.26
CA GLY A 112 8.73 -21.07 7.89
C GLY A 112 9.12 -22.51 7.59
N SER A 113 8.17 -23.44 7.81
CA SER A 113 8.34 -24.85 7.41
C SER A 113 7.03 -25.48 6.97
N GLY A 114 7.11 -26.52 6.14
CA GLY A 114 5.93 -27.21 5.61
C GLY A 114 5.41 -26.60 4.31
N GLU A 115 4.28 -27.13 3.82
CA GLU A 115 3.65 -26.66 2.59
C GLU A 115 2.92 -25.33 2.84
N PRO A 116 3.11 -24.28 2.02
CA PRO A 116 2.31 -23.07 2.13
C PRO A 116 0.81 -23.35 1.99
N VAL A 117 -0.02 -22.72 2.82
CA VAL A 117 -1.46 -23.02 2.85
C VAL A 117 -2.30 -22.17 1.90
N ASP A 118 -1.80 -21.01 1.49
CA ASP A 118 -2.45 -20.07 0.57
C ASP A 118 -1.44 -19.17 -0.19
N THR A 119 -1.92 -18.15 -0.89
CA THR A 119 -1.09 -17.27 -1.73
C THR A 119 -0.15 -16.45 -0.87
N LEU A 120 -0.63 -15.79 0.18
CA LEU A 120 0.15 -14.96 1.09
C LEU A 120 1.21 -15.78 1.80
N ASP A 121 0.86 -16.97 2.28
CA ASP A 121 1.80 -17.88 2.92
C ASP A 121 2.93 -18.30 1.96
N THR A 122 2.60 -18.50 0.68
CA THR A 122 3.60 -18.75 -0.38
C THR A 122 4.53 -17.55 -0.58
N LEU A 123 4.01 -16.33 -0.47
CA LEU A 123 4.83 -15.12 -0.59
C LEU A 123 5.73 -14.91 0.62
N CYS A 124 5.25 -15.22 1.83
CA CYS A 124 6.08 -15.26 3.04
C CYS A 124 7.18 -16.33 2.94
N MET A 125 6.89 -17.50 2.37
CA MET A 125 7.94 -18.50 2.08
C MET A 125 9.05 -17.93 1.21
N HIS A 126 8.71 -17.22 0.13
CA HIS A 126 9.71 -16.59 -0.74
C HIS A 126 10.52 -15.51 -0.03
N HIS A 127 9.89 -14.74 0.87
CA HIS A 127 10.54 -13.72 1.68
C HIS A 127 11.54 -14.33 2.67
N ASP A 128 11.14 -15.38 3.39
CA ASP A 128 12.00 -16.13 4.30
C ASP A 128 13.21 -16.72 3.58
N LEU A 129 13.00 -17.31 2.40
CA LEU A 129 14.09 -17.83 1.56
C LEU A 129 15.06 -16.72 1.14
N CYS A 130 14.54 -15.55 0.79
CA CYS A 130 15.34 -14.37 0.47
C CYS A 130 16.19 -13.92 1.67
N TYR A 131 15.60 -13.84 2.87
CA TYR A 131 16.32 -13.51 4.11
C TYR A 131 17.39 -14.53 4.48
N ARG A 132 17.20 -15.84 4.21
CA ARG A 132 18.26 -16.84 4.42
C ARG A 132 19.49 -16.60 3.56
N GLU A 133 19.29 -16.08 2.35
CA GLU A 133 20.37 -15.81 1.39
C GLU A 133 21.04 -14.45 1.65
N ARG A 134 20.27 -13.44 2.04
CA ARG A 134 20.71 -12.03 2.07
C ARG A 134 20.86 -11.44 3.47
N GLY A 135 20.30 -12.09 4.48
CA GLY A 135 20.22 -11.59 5.85
C GLY A 135 18.86 -10.96 6.17
N TYR A 136 18.58 -10.85 7.46
CA TYR A 136 17.37 -10.19 7.97
C TYR A 136 17.38 -8.70 7.65
N PHE A 137 16.18 -8.13 7.47
CA PHE A 137 15.93 -6.73 7.14
C PHE A 137 16.47 -6.28 5.78
N ASP A 138 16.78 -7.19 4.85
CA ASP A 138 17.25 -6.79 3.53
C ASP A 138 16.16 -6.04 2.74
N CYS A 139 16.46 -4.80 2.33
CA CYS A 139 15.50 -3.94 1.63
C CYS A 139 14.99 -4.54 0.31
N ALA A 140 15.81 -5.33 -0.40
CA ALA A 140 15.41 -5.95 -1.65
C ALA A 140 14.42 -7.10 -1.41
N CYS A 141 14.61 -7.87 -0.33
CA CYS A 141 13.64 -8.89 0.09
C CYS A 141 12.30 -8.26 0.47
N ASP A 142 12.30 -7.19 1.26
CA ASP A 142 11.08 -6.51 1.71
C ASP A 142 10.34 -5.85 0.54
N ALA A 143 11.07 -5.20 -0.36
CA ALA A 143 10.51 -4.63 -1.58
C ALA A 143 9.92 -5.71 -2.49
N ARG A 144 10.58 -6.87 -2.61
CA ARG A 144 10.07 -8.01 -3.37
C ARG A 144 8.77 -8.54 -2.76
N LEU A 145 8.69 -8.72 -1.45
CA LEU A 145 7.48 -9.18 -0.77
C LEU A 145 6.30 -8.26 -1.07
N LYS A 146 6.45 -6.95 -0.86
CA LYS A 146 5.39 -5.97 -1.15
C LYS A 146 4.95 -5.98 -2.62
N ALA A 147 5.89 -6.08 -3.54
CA ALA A 147 5.60 -6.11 -4.97
C ALA A 147 4.90 -7.41 -5.40
N GLU A 148 5.28 -8.55 -4.83
CA GLU A 148 4.60 -9.84 -5.08
C GLU A 148 3.19 -9.87 -4.51
N ILE A 149 2.99 -9.29 -3.31
CA ILE A 149 1.67 -9.16 -2.68
C ILE A 149 0.74 -8.37 -3.60
N ALA A 150 1.15 -7.17 -4.03
CA ALA A 150 0.33 -6.36 -4.93
C ALA A 150 -0.01 -7.09 -6.24
N ARG A 151 0.93 -7.84 -6.81
CA ARG A 151 0.72 -8.61 -8.04
C ARG A 151 -0.25 -9.78 -7.92
N HIS A 152 -0.42 -10.34 -6.73
CA HIS A 152 -1.17 -11.59 -6.51
C HIS A 152 -2.39 -11.41 -5.60
N ALA A 153 -2.70 -10.18 -5.19
CA ALA A 153 -3.82 -9.88 -4.30
C ALA A 153 -5.19 -10.29 -4.88
N ASP A 154 -5.32 -10.42 -6.21
CA ASP A 154 -6.51 -10.91 -6.89
C ASP A 154 -6.82 -12.39 -6.59
N ARG A 155 -5.83 -13.15 -6.12
CA ARG A 155 -5.96 -14.57 -5.77
C ARG A 155 -6.21 -14.80 -4.29
N MET A 156 -6.17 -13.74 -3.48
CA MET A 156 -6.27 -13.83 -2.03
C MET A 156 -7.73 -13.87 -1.56
N ALA A 157 -8.01 -14.69 -0.55
CA ALA A 157 -9.27 -14.60 0.17
C ALA A 157 -9.33 -13.28 0.97
N THR A 158 -10.52 -12.85 1.42
CA THR A 158 -10.68 -11.57 2.12
C THR A 158 -9.76 -11.42 3.34
N GLY A 159 -9.69 -12.44 4.20
CA GLY A 159 -8.83 -12.38 5.40
C GLY A 159 -7.34 -12.34 5.05
N GLU A 160 -6.94 -13.08 4.02
CA GLU A 160 -5.58 -13.11 3.49
C GLU A 160 -5.19 -11.73 2.94
N ARG A 161 -6.10 -11.11 2.18
CA ARG A 161 -5.93 -9.78 1.61
C ARG A 161 -5.78 -8.67 2.66
N LEU A 162 -6.57 -8.74 3.73
CA LEU A 162 -6.45 -7.82 4.88
C LEU A 162 -5.09 -7.94 5.56
N MET A 163 -4.63 -9.18 5.81
CA MET A 163 -3.30 -9.41 6.38
C MET A 163 -2.20 -8.94 5.42
N ALA A 164 -2.34 -9.18 4.12
CA ALA A 164 -1.38 -8.75 3.10
C ALA A 164 -1.25 -7.22 3.03
N ALA A 165 -2.36 -6.49 3.18
CA ALA A 165 -2.35 -5.03 3.29
C ALA A 165 -1.62 -4.56 4.55
N ALA A 166 -1.86 -5.22 5.69
CA ALA A 166 -1.17 -4.93 6.95
C ALA A 166 0.35 -5.19 6.88
N ILE A 167 0.76 -6.28 6.22
CA ILE A 167 2.17 -6.60 5.93
C ILE A 167 2.79 -5.53 5.04
N THR A 168 2.09 -5.13 3.97
CA THR A 168 2.57 -4.08 3.07
C THR A 168 2.79 -2.76 3.80
N ALA A 169 1.86 -2.39 4.69
CA ALA A 169 1.97 -1.19 5.51
C ALA A 169 3.12 -1.27 6.52
N ALA A 170 3.24 -2.39 7.25
CA ALA A 170 4.31 -2.61 8.21
C ALA A 170 5.71 -2.49 7.57
N PHE A 171 5.96 -3.21 6.47
CA PHE A 171 7.23 -3.15 5.72
C PHE A 171 7.43 -1.85 4.93
N SER A 172 6.51 -0.90 5.01
CA SER A 172 6.67 0.44 4.44
C SER A 172 7.12 1.48 5.46
N VAL A 173 7.00 1.18 6.76
CA VAL A 173 7.43 2.06 7.85
C VAL A 173 8.59 1.49 8.66
N ILE A 174 8.78 0.16 8.66
CA ILE A 174 9.91 -0.49 9.32
C ILE A 174 11.20 -0.20 8.51
N PRO A 175 12.29 0.26 9.17
CA PRO A 175 13.58 0.41 8.51
C PRO A 175 14.17 -0.92 8.02
N CYS A 176 14.79 -0.89 6.84
CA CYS A 176 15.51 -2.02 6.25
C CYS A 176 16.98 -1.64 5.96
N VAL A 177 17.81 -2.65 5.69
CA VAL A 177 19.23 -2.57 5.35
C VAL A 177 19.39 -2.71 3.82
N PRO A 178 20.02 -1.74 3.13
CA PRO A 178 20.23 -1.77 1.68
C PRO A 178 21.14 -2.90 1.17
#